data_AF-A0AA43BZ02-F1
#
_entry.id   AF-A0AA43BZ02-F1
#
_cell.length_a   1.000
_cell.length_b   1.000
_cell.length_c   1.000
_cell.angle_alpha   90.00
_cell.angle_beta   90.00
_cell.angle_gamma   90.00
#
_symmetry.space_group_name_H-M   'P 1'
#
loop_
_entity.id
_entity.type
_entity.pdbx_description
1 polymer ?
#
loop_
_entity_poly.entity_id
_entity_poly.type
_entity_poly.pdbx_seq_one_letter_code
_entity_poly.pdbx_strand_id
1 'polypeptide(L)'
;MTNVGLPELMARDAGEYVRIAAGLAANTARLDAMRSGLRSRMRASPPCDARRFVAELERFYRGAWAEWCAGRRAVMARAANAPGA
;
A
#
# COMPACT_ATOMS: atom_id res chain seq x y z
N MET A 1 4.67 -4.01 -1.22
CA MET A 1 4.34 -5.45 -1.28
C MET A 1 3.46 -5.97 -0.12
N THR A 2 3.44 -5.35 1.06
CA THR A 2 2.60 -5.80 2.20
C THR A 2 1.12 -5.83 1.83
N ASN A 3 0.64 -4.83 1.09
CA ASN A 3 -0.75 -4.78 0.62
C ASN A 3 -1.13 -5.93 -0.33
N VAL A 4 -0.16 -6.56 -1.00
CA VAL A 4 -0.37 -7.71 -1.90
C VAL A 4 0.16 -9.02 -1.29
N GLY A 5 0.49 -9.02 0.01
CA GLY A 5 0.93 -10.20 0.76
C GLY A 5 2.29 -10.76 0.33
N LEU A 6 3.23 -9.90 -0.09
CA LEU A 6 4.58 -10.29 -0.53
C LEU A 6 5.72 -9.54 0.21
N PRO A 7 5.69 -9.42 1.55
CA PRO A 7 6.69 -8.65 2.29
C PRO A 7 8.13 -9.15 2.08
N GLU A 8 8.33 -10.42 1.75
CA GLU A 8 9.64 -11.03 1.49
C GLU A 8 10.37 -10.44 0.26
N LEU A 9 9.67 -9.65 -0.54
CA LEU A 9 10.23 -8.94 -1.69
C LEU A 9 10.53 -7.47 -1.39
N MET A 10 10.38 -7.03 -0.14
CA MET A 10 10.80 -5.72 0.31
C MET A 10 12.27 -5.75 0.73
N ALA A 11 13.14 -5.23 -0.14
CA ALA A 11 14.53 -5.00 0.20
C ALA A 11 14.67 -3.74 1.06
N ARG A 12 15.52 -3.80 2.09
CA ARG A 12 15.88 -2.65 2.94
C ARG A 12 17.04 -1.83 2.38
N ASP A 13 17.85 -2.43 1.53
CA ASP A 13 18.99 -1.81 0.87
C ASP A 13 19.27 -2.46 -0.50
N ALA A 14 20.26 -1.90 -1.21
CA ALA A 14 20.64 -2.38 -2.54
C ALA A 14 21.20 -3.81 -2.55
N GLY A 15 21.93 -4.21 -1.50
CA GLY A 15 22.49 -5.56 -1.40
C GLY A 15 21.40 -6.61 -1.20
N GLU A 16 20.44 -6.32 -0.33
CA GLU A 16 19.25 -7.15 -0.13
C GLU A 16 18.40 -7.25 -1.40
N TYR A 17 18.27 -6.16 -2.16
CA TYR A 17 17.57 -6.16 -3.44
C TYR A 17 18.21 -7.14 -4.44
N VAL A 18 19.53 -7.07 -4.62
CA VAL A 18 20.26 -7.98 -5.53
C VAL A 18 20.11 -9.43 -5.09
N ARG A 19 20.22 -9.71 -3.79
CA ARG A 19 20.06 -11.06 -3.24
C ARG A 19 18.66 -11.63 -3.52
N ILE A 20 17.61 -10.84 -3.30
CA ILE A 20 16.22 -11.25 -3.56
C ILE A 20 16.03 -11.51 -5.06
N ALA A 21 16.49 -10.59 -5.92
CA ALA A 21 16.36 -10.71 -7.37
C ALA A 21 17.12 -11.93 -7.92
N ALA A 22 18.36 -12.15 -7.49
CA ALA A 22 19.16 -13.31 -7.89
C ALA A 22 18.54 -14.62 -7.42
N GLY A 23 18.03 -14.67 -6.18
CA GLY A 23 17.33 -15.85 -5.66
C GLY A 23 16.05 -16.19 -6.42
N LEU A 24 15.31 -15.18 -6.88
CA LEU A 24 14.14 -15.36 -7.74
C LEU A 24 14.54 -15.81 -9.16
N ALA A 25 15.60 -15.24 -9.73
CA ALA A 25 16.08 -15.61 -11.05
C ALA A 25 16.63 -17.04 -11.12
N ALA A 26 17.27 -17.50 -10.04
CA ALA A 26 17.80 -18.86 -9.92
C ALA A 26 16.72 -19.94 -9.77
N ASN A 27 15.49 -19.58 -9.38
CA ASN A 27 14.38 -20.51 -9.19
C ASN A 27 13.15 -20.11 -10.03
N THR A 28 13.20 -20.49 -11.30
CA THR A 28 12.16 -20.18 -12.30
C THR A 28 10.81 -20.79 -11.97
N ALA A 29 10.75 -21.98 -11.36
CA ALA A 29 9.51 -22.61 -10.93
C ALA A 29 8.81 -21.78 -9.83
N ARG A 30 9.56 -21.28 -8.85
CA ARG A 30 9.05 -20.37 -7.83
C ARG A 30 8.56 -19.05 -8.44
N LEU A 31 9.31 -18.52 -9.41
CA LEU A 31 8.96 -17.28 -10.12
C LEU A 31 7.63 -17.42 -10.88
N ASP A 32 7.42 -18.55 -11.55
CA ASP A 32 6.21 -18.82 -12.32
C ASP A 32 4.97 -19.03 -11.41
N ALA A 33 5.12 -19.80 -10.33
CA ALA A 33 4.09 -19.97 -9.31
C ALA A 33 3.69 -18.61 -8.67
N MET A 34 4.66 -17.74 -8.44
CA MET A 34 4.39 -16.40 -7.92
C MET A 34 3.67 -15.52 -8.95
N ARG A 35 4.13 -15.52 -10.21
CA ARG A 35 3.56 -14.71 -11.29
C ARG A 35 2.14 -15.10 -11.66
N SER A 36 1.84 -16.39 -11.70
CA SER A 36 0.49 -16.90 -12.00
C SER A 36 -0.55 -16.44 -10.98
N GLY A 37 -0.19 -16.42 -9.69
CA GLY A 37 -1.08 -15.95 -8.61
C GLY A 37 -1.16 -14.43 -8.44
N LEU A 38 -0.21 -13.66 -9.00
CA LEU A 38 -0.06 -12.24 -8.68
C LEU A 38 -1.25 -11.39 -9.14
N ARG A 39 -1.85 -11.68 -10.29
CA ARG A 39 -3.03 -10.92 -10.78
C ARG A 39 -4.23 -11.08 -9.85
N SER A 40 -4.46 -12.28 -9.34
CA SER A 40 -5.57 -12.53 -8.41
C SER A 40 -5.31 -11.86 -7.06
N ARG A 41 -4.07 -11.93 -6.55
CA ARG A 41 -3.66 -11.22 -5.32
C ARG A 41 -3.83 -9.71 -5.45
N MET A 42 -3.45 -9.13 -6.59
CA MET A 42 -3.61 -7.71 -6.85
C MET A 42 -5.09 -7.31 -6.85
N ARG A 43 -5.95 -8.04 -7.58
CA ARG A 43 -7.40 -7.75 -7.58
C ARG A 43 -8.04 -7.82 -6.19
N ALA A 44 -7.58 -8.75 -5.35
CA ALA A 44 -8.07 -8.92 -3.99
C ALA A 44 -7.43 -7.95 -2.98
N SER A 45 -6.41 -7.18 -3.40
CA SER A 45 -5.66 -6.32 -2.49
C SER A 45 -6.42 -5.02 -2.18
N PRO A 46 -6.20 -4.42 -0.99
CA PRO A 46 -6.85 -3.16 -0.61
C PRO A 46 -6.72 -2.01 -1.63
N PRO A 47 -5.56 -1.83 -2.32
CA PRO A 47 -5.45 -0.84 -3.38
C PRO A 47 -6.42 -1.00 -4.56
N CYS A 48 -6.89 -2.22 -4.84
CA CYS A 48 -7.88 -2.47 -5.90
C CYS A 48 -9.33 -2.42 -5.42
N ASP A 49 -9.56 -2.29 -4.11
CA ASP A 49 -10.89 -2.07 -3.55
C ASP A 49 -11.25 -0.57 -3.57
N ALA A 50 -11.61 -0.10 -4.76
CA ALA A 50 -11.97 1.30 -4.98
C ALA A 50 -13.15 1.76 -4.11
N ARG A 51 -14.12 0.87 -3.85
CA ARG A 51 -15.31 1.19 -3.04
C ARG A 51 -14.91 1.46 -1.60
N ARG A 52 -14.10 0.57 -1.01
CA ARG A 52 -13.59 0.76 0.34
C ARG A 52 -12.71 2.01 0.43
N PHE A 53 -11.82 2.21 -0.53
CA PHE A 53 -10.96 3.40 -0.57
C PHE A 53 -11.77 4.70 -0.59
N VAL A 54 -12.77 4.80 -1.47
CA VAL A 54 -13.63 5.99 -1.57
C VAL A 54 -14.46 6.18 -0.29
N ALA A 55 -14.98 5.10 0.31
CA ALA A 55 -15.72 5.20 1.56
C ALA A 55 -14.86 5.72 2.73
N GLU A 56 -13.60 5.30 2.81
CA GLU A 56 -12.64 5.82 3.79
C GLU A 56 -12.28 7.29 3.50
N LEU A 57 -12.10 7.65 2.22
CA LEU A 57 -11.84 9.02 1.78
C LEU A 57 -12.99 9.97 2.11
N GLU A 58 -14.23 9.59 1.79
CA GLU A 58 -15.42 10.38 2.09
C GLU A 58 -15.59 10.60 3.60
N ARG A 59 -15.32 9.56 4.40
CA ARG A 59 -15.37 9.67 5.87
C ARG A 59 -14.36 10.70 6.37
N PHE A 60 -13.15 10.67 5.81
CA PHE A 60 -12.11 11.63 6.13
C PHE A 60 -12.49 13.06 5.73
N TYR A 61 -13.02 13.26 4.52
CA TYR A 61 -13.52 14.56 4.08
C TYR A 61 -14.67 15.09 4.94
N ARG A 62 -15.65 14.25 5.29
CA ARG A 62 -16.73 14.64 6.20
C ARG A 62 -16.21 15.03 7.58
N GLY A 63 -15.21 14.31 8.10
CA GLY A 63 -14.56 14.65 9.36
C GLY A 63 -13.86 16.01 9.31
N ALA A 64 -13.03 16.23 8.30
CA ALA A 64 -12.33 17.50 8.09
C ALA A 64 -13.31 18.68 7.90
N TRP A 65 -14.41 18.46 7.18
CA TRP A 65 -15.49 19.43 7.02
C TRP A 65 -16.17 19.77 8.34
N ALA A 66 -16.57 18.77 9.12
CA ALA A 66 -17.23 18.98 10.42
C ALA A 66 -16.33 19.74 11.42
N GLU A 67 -15.03 19.47 11.42
CA GLU A 67 -14.07 20.23 12.23
C GLU A 67 -13.97 21.68 11.81
N TRP A 68 -13.90 21.93 10.50
CA TRP A 68 -13.87 23.28 9.95
C TRP A 68 -15.13 24.07 10.31
N CYS A 69 -16.32 23.47 10.16
CA CYS A 69 -17.59 24.09 10.57
C CYS A 69 -17.64 24.40 12.07
N ALA A 70 -16.99 23.58 12.90
CA ALA A 70 -16.90 23.80 14.34
C ALA A 70 -15.84 24.85 14.74
N GLY A 71 -15.25 25.58 13.79
CA GLY A 71 -14.23 26.59 14.03
C GLY A 71 -12.88 26.01 14.49
N ARG A 72 -12.69 24.69 14.42
CA ARG A 72 -11.40 24.03 14.68
C ARG A 72 -10.55 24.12 13.41
N ARG A 73 -9.25 24.31 13.56
CA ARG A 73 -8.30 24.13 12.44
C ARG A 73 -8.49 22.72 11.87
N ALA A 74 -8.82 22.63 10.59
CA ALA A 74 -9.06 21.35 9.92
C ALA A 74 -7.85 20.41 10.04
N VAL A 75 -8.09 19.13 10.31
CA VAL A 75 -7.09 18.04 10.35
C VAL A 75 -6.23 17.94 9.08
N MET A 76 -6.69 18.46 7.94
CA MET A 76 -5.88 18.59 6.70
C MET A 76 -4.53 19.29 6.94
N ALA A 77 -4.46 20.28 7.84
CA ALA A 77 -3.21 20.95 8.20
C ALA A 77 -2.26 20.09 9.06
N ARG A 78 -2.76 18.99 9.64
CA ARG A 78 -2.01 18.09 10.54
C ARG A 78 -1.51 16.83 9.81
N ALA A 79 -2.23 16.36 8.81
CA ALA A 79 -1.79 15.25 7.94
C ALA A 79 -0.59 15.63 7.05
N ALA A 80 -0.48 16.90 6.64
CA ALA A 80 0.67 17.42 5.89
C ALA A 80 1.99 17.46 6.70
N ASN A 81 1.95 17.18 8.02
CA ASN A 81 3.11 17.24 8.92
C ASN A 81 3.39 15.88 9.59
N ALA A 82 2.88 14.78 9.03
CA ALA A 82 3.19 13.43 9.49
C ALA A 82 4.47 12.93 8.78
N PRO A 83 5.55 12.58 9.51
CA PRO A 83 6.74 12.03 8.90
C PRO A 83 6.49 10.57 8.49
N GLY A 84 6.71 10.27 7.20
CA GLY A 84 6.79 8.92 6.66
C GLY A 84 5.45 8.28 6.29
N ALA A 85 5.05 8.47 5.04
CA ALA A 85 4.25 7.51 4.28
C ALA A 85 5.09 7.06 3.08
#